data_AF-A0A383B481-F1
#
_entry.id   AF-A0A383B481-F1
#
_cell.length_a   1.000
_cell.length_b   1.000
_cell.length_c   1.000
_cell.angle_alpha   90.00
_cell.angle_beta   90.00
_cell.angle_gamma   90.00
#
_symmetry.space_group_name_H-M   'P 1'
#
loop_
_entity.id
_entity.type
_entity.pdbx_description
1 polymer ?
#
loop_
_entity_poly.entity_id
_entity_poly.type
_entity_poly.pdbx_seq_one_letter_code
_entity_poly.pdbx_strand_id
1 'polypeptide(L)'
;MQKNIEKPLGLFIDLDGTALSSNEIPNQNVLNSIKLAAEKIPVSLASGRMHEDVSHFARLFGLSYPQISDNGARILDPVSGHVLYEATICEIEAKRIVKKISLNSKLFF
;
A
#
# COMPACT_ATOMS: atom_id res chain seq x y z
N MET A 1 -16.27 -33.51 -6.97
CA MET A 1 -14.80 -33.33 -6.98
C MET A 1 -14.46 -32.12 -6.13
N GLN A 2 -13.87 -32.31 -4.95
CA GLN A 2 -13.21 -31.20 -4.25
C GLN A 2 -11.99 -30.81 -5.09
N LYS A 3 -11.95 -29.57 -5.60
CA LYS A 3 -10.71 -29.03 -6.15
C LYS A 3 -9.68 -29.03 -5.04
N ASN A 4 -8.50 -29.62 -5.28
CA ASN A 4 -7.34 -29.34 -4.44
C ASN A 4 -7.03 -27.85 -4.60
N ILE A 5 -7.49 -27.05 -3.65
CA ILE A 5 -7.14 -25.63 -3.59
C ILE A 5 -5.77 -25.60 -2.92
N GLU A 6 -4.73 -25.35 -3.71
CA GLU A 6 -3.39 -25.11 -3.17
C GLU A 6 -3.44 -23.94 -2.18
N LYS A 7 -2.73 -24.08 -1.06
CA LYS A 7 -2.66 -23.04 -0.04
C LYS A 7 -1.91 -21.83 -0.64
N PRO A 8 -2.48 -20.61 -0.62
CA PRO A 8 -1.76 -19.43 -1.08
C PRO A 8 -0.50 -19.20 -0.25
N LEU A 9 0.57 -18.75 -0.91
CA LEU A 9 1.87 -18.48 -0.28
C LEU A 9 1.95 -17.09 0.38
N GLY A 10 1.00 -16.20 0.07
CA GLY A 10 0.91 -14.85 0.64
C GLY A 10 -0.37 -14.15 0.21
N LEU A 11 -0.65 -13.02 0.84
CA LEU A 11 -1.83 -12.19 0.60
C LEU A 11 -1.42 -10.72 0.48
N PHE A 12 -1.84 -10.10 -0.62
CA PHE A 12 -1.70 -8.67 -0.85
C PHE A 12 -3.07 -8.01 -0.75
N ILE A 13 -3.18 -6.92 0.00
CA ILE A 13 -4.45 -6.26 0.29
C ILE A 13 -4.32 -4.78 -0.05
N ASP A 14 -5.24 -4.29 -0.87
CA ASP A 14 -5.39 -2.85 -1.09
C ASP A 14 -6.07 -2.17 0.12
N LEU A 15 -5.85 -0.86 0.28
CA LEU A 15 -6.46 -0.08 1.35
C LEU A 15 -7.84 0.45 0.94
N ASP A 16 -7.89 1.45 0.07
CA ASP A 16 -9.10 2.23 -0.19
C ASP A 16 -10.16 1.44 -0.95
N GLY A 17 -11.35 1.32 -0.36
CA GLY A 17 -12.43 0.52 -0.96
C GLY A 17 -12.25 -1.00 -0.84
N THR A 18 -11.16 -1.45 -0.19
CA THR A 18 -10.86 -2.87 0.06
C THR A 18 -10.77 -3.15 1.56
N ALA A 19 -9.68 -2.76 2.23
CA ALA A 19 -9.52 -2.91 3.68
C ALA A 19 -10.18 -1.76 4.46
N LEU A 20 -10.29 -0.58 3.83
CA LEU A 20 -10.86 0.62 4.42
C LEU A 20 -12.25 0.90 3.83
N SER A 21 -13.16 1.32 4.71
CA SER A 21 -14.46 1.84 4.29
C SER A 21 -14.32 3.26 3.72
N SER A 22 -15.43 3.85 3.24
CA SER A 22 -15.46 5.23 2.73
C SER A 22 -15.01 6.29 3.74
N ASN A 23 -15.01 5.96 5.04
CA ASN A 23 -14.56 6.84 6.11
C ASN A 23 -13.09 6.62 6.48
N GLU A 24 -12.35 5.86 5.66
CA GLU A 24 -10.92 5.54 5.85
C GLU A 24 -10.61 4.74 7.12
N ILE A 25 -11.65 4.16 7.74
CA ILE A 25 -11.53 3.38 8.97
C ILE A 25 -11.83 1.91 8.64
N PRO A 26 -10.95 0.95 9.00
CA PRO A 26 -11.25 -0.46 8.90
C PRO A 26 -12.25 -0.83 10.00
N ASN A 27 -13.29 -1.59 9.64
CA ASN A 27 -14.18 -2.14 10.66
C ASN A 27 -13.48 -3.29 11.43
N GLN A 28 -14.04 -3.64 12.59
CA GLN A 28 -13.45 -4.64 13.47
C GLN A 28 -13.30 -6.03 12.81
N ASN A 29 -14.24 -6.41 11.93
CA ASN A 29 -14.19 -7.69 11.24
C ASN A 29 -13.02 -7.75 10.25
N VAL A 30 -12.77 -6.67 9.51
CA VAL A 30 -11.62 -6.57 8.60
C VAL A 30 -10.33 -6.66 9.41
N LEU A 31 -10.21 -5.85 10.46
CA LEU A 31 -9.01 -5.83 11.32
C LEU A 31 -8.69 -7.22 11.90
N ASN A 32 -9.71 -7.93 12.41
CA ASN A 32 -9.55 -9.27 12.96
C ASN A 32 -9.19 -10.31 11.87
N SER A 33 -9.81 -10.21 10.70
CA SER A 33 -9.57 -11.14 9.60
C SER A 33 -8.16 -11.02 9.03
N ILE A 34 -7.67 -9.78 8.88
CA ILE A 34 -6.30 -9.51 8.42
C ILE A 34 -5.28 -10.04 9.44
N LYS A 35 -5.50 -9.80 10.74
CA LYS A 35 -4.65 -10.35 11.81
C LYS A 35 -4.59 -11.87 11.78
N LEU A 36 -5.75 -12.53 11.69
CA LEU A 36 -5.82 -13.99 11.61
C LEU A 36 -5.15 -14.56 10.35
N ALA A 37 -5.19 -13.82 9.23
CA ALA A 37 -4.46 -14.20 8.02
C ALA A 37 -2.95 -14.07 8.21
N ALA A 38 -2.49 -13.00 8.86
CA ALA A 38 -1.08 -12.72 9.13
C ALA A 38 -0.43 -13.75 10.07
N GLU A 39 -1.21 -14.43 10.90
CA GLU A 39 -0.74 -15.58 11.70
C GLU A 39 -0.43 -16.83 10.85
N LYS A 40 -0.96 -16.92 9.63
CA LYS A 40 -0.93 -18.15 8.81
C LYS A 40 -0.10 -18.06 7.55
N ILE A 41 -0.01 -16.87 6.96
CA ILE A 41 0.70 -16.57 5.72
C ILE A 41 1.27 -15.15 5.77
N PRO A 42 2.32 -14.84 4.98
CA PRO A 42 2.73 -13.47 4.72
C PRO A 42 1.57 -12.60 4.25
N VAL A 43 1.40 -11.44 4.88
CA VAL A 43 0.39 -10.44 4.51
C VAL A 43 1.05 -9.08 4.32
N SER A 44 0.79 -8.47 3.18
CA SER A 44 1.32 -7.17 2.78
C SER A 44 0.18 -6.27 2.30
N LEU A 45 0.22 -5.00 2.69
CA LEU A 45 -0.56 -3.95 2.06
C LEU A 45 0.09 -3.57 0.74
N ALA A 46 -0.74 -3.30 -0.26
CA ALA A 46 -0.32 -2.77 -1.55
C ALA A 46 -1.28 -1.67 -1.99
N SER A 47 -0.87 -0.42 -1.86
CA SER A 47 -1.75 0.74 -2.07
C SER A 47 -1.05 1.86 -2.82
N GLY A 48 -1.87 2.71 -3.45
CA GLY A 48 -1.45 3.99 -4.01
C GLY A 48 -1.21 5.08 -2.97
N ARG A 49 -1.59 4.86 -1.71
CA ARG A 49 -1.32 5.79 -0.61
C ARG A 49 0.18 5.96 -0.38
N MET A 50 0.52 7.12 0.19
CA MET A 50 1.88 7.43 0.60
C MET A 50 2.40 6.50 1.69
N HIS A 51 3.72 6.40 1.78
CA HIS A 51 4.44 5.55 2.72
C HIS A 51 3.93 5.64 4.17
N GLU A 52 3.66 6.84 4.67
CA GLU A 52 3.28 7.10 6.06
C GLU A 52 1.95 6.42 6.40
N ASP A 53 0.98 6.52 5.51
CA ASP A 53 -0.34 5.91 5.63
C ASP A 53 -0.25 4.38 5.58
N VAL A 54 0.44 3.84 4.59
CA VAL A 54 0.64 2.38 4.47
C VAL A 54 1.33 1.83 5.72
N SER A 55 2.34 2.53 6.23
CA SER A 55 3.05 2.15 7.45
C SER A 55 2.16 2.22 8.69
N HIS A 56 1.30 3.24 8.78
CA HIS A 56 0.33 3.36 9.87
C HIS A 56 -0.63 2.16 9.91
N PHE A 57 -1.25 1.82 8.77
CA PHE A 57 -2.19 0.72 8.70
C PHE A 57 -1.52 -0.65 8.85
N ALA A 58 -0.30 -0.84 8.33
CA ALA A 58 0.45 -2.07 8.56
C ALA A 58 0.67 -2.34 10.06
N ARG A 59 1.03 -1.30 10.83
CA ARG A 59 1.14 -1.40 12.30
C ARG A 59 -0.20 -1.65 12.97
N LEU A 60 -1.26 -0.96 12.55
CA LEU A 60 -2.62 -1.16 13.08
C LEU A 60 -3.11 -2.61 12.90
N PHE A 61 -2.81 -3.20 11.74
CA PHE A 61 -3.11 -4.60 11.41
C PHE A 61 -2.10 -5.60 11.99
N GLY A 62 -0.99 -5.16 12.58
CA GLY A 62 0.03 -6.04 13.16
C GLY A 62 0.85 -6.81 12.13
N LEU A 63 1.09 -6.22 10.95
CA LEU A 63 1.82 -6.85 9.86
C LEU A 63 3.34 -6.67 10.01
N SER A 64 4.10 -7.69 9.62
CA SER A 64 5.57 -7.72 9.74
C SER A 64 6.31 -7.98 8.43
N TYR A 65 5.60 -8.26 7.34
CA TYR A 65 6.19 -8.48 6.00
C TYR A 65 6.33 -7.17 5.24
N PRO A 66 7.10 -7.11 4.13
CA PRO A 66 7.27 -5.88 3.36
C PRO A 66 5.94 -5.28 2.89
N GLN A 67 5.80 -3.96 2.99
CA GLN A 67 4.60 -3.22 2.59
C GLN A 67 4.89 -2.39 1.34
N ILE A 68 3.89 -2.21 0.49
CA ILE A 68 4.01 -1.55 -0.81
C ILE A 68 3.17 -0.27 -0.80
N SER A 69 3.82 0.88 -1.01
CA SER A 69 3.21 2.21 -1.10
C SER A 69 3.47 2.86 -2.45
N ASP A 70 2.85 4.01 -2.69
CA ASP A 70 3.08 4.84 -3.87
C ASP A 70 2.90 4.05 -5.19
N ASN A 71 1.89 3.16 -5.23
CA ASN A 71 1.63 2.24 -6.34
C ASN A 71 2.82 1.33 -6.73
N GLY A 72 3.65 0.96 -5.75
CA GLY A 72 4.83 0.13 -5.99
C GLY A 72 6.12 0.92 -6.19
N ALA A 73 6.07 2.25 -6.23
CA ALA A 73 7.27 3.07 -6.28
C ALA A 73 8.09 2.95 -4.98
N ARG A 74 7.51 2.47 -3.88
CA ARG A 74 8.24 2.23 -2.64
C ARG A 74 7.82 0.92 -1.96
N ILE A 75 8.81 0.18 -1.45
CA ILE A 75 8.60 -1.02 -0.63
C ILE A 75 9.40 -0.84 0.66
N LEU A 76 8.77 -1.15 1.81
CA LEU A 76 9.39 -0.97 3.12
C LEU A 76 9.22 -2.20 4.01
N ASP A 77 10.12 -2.35 4.97
CA ASP A 77 9.90 -3.20 6.14
C ASP A 77 9.10 -2.40 7.20
N PRO A 78 7.88 -2.82 7.58
CA PRO A 78 7.05 -2.09 8.53
C PRO A 78 7.57 -2.17 9.98
N VAL A 79 8.46 -3.12 10.28
CA VAL A 79 9.02 -3.33 11.63
C VAL A 79 10.18 -2.38 11.86
N SER A 80 11.15 -2.34 10.94
CA SER A 80 12.31 -1.43 11.03
C SER A 80 12.03 -0.03 10.47
N GLY A 81 11.04 0.12 9.61
CA GLY A 81 10.79 1.34 8.83
C GLY A 81 11.77 1.52 7.66
N HIS A 82 12.66 0.56 7.41
CA HIS A 82 13.65 0.66 6.35
C HIS A 82 13.00 0.54 4.97
N VAL A 83 13.43 1.38 4.04
CA VAL A 83 13.06 1.29 2.63
C VAL A 83 13.87 0.16 2.00
N LEU A 84 13.17 -0.84 1.49
CA LEU A 84 13.75 -2.00 0.80
C LEU A 84 13.90 -1.73 -0.70
N TYR A 85 13.01 -0.91 -1.26
CA TYR A 85 13.03 -0.50 -2.66
C TYR A 85 12.41 0.87 -2.81
N GLU A 86 12.97 1.67 -3.72
CA GLU A 86 12.38 2.92 -4.17
C GLU A 86 12.67 3.17 -5.67
N ALA A 87 11.68 3.72 -6.36
CA ALA A 87 11.79 4.18 -7.72
C ALA A 87 11.25 5.60 -7.81
N THR A 88 12.15 6.56 -8.01
CA THR A 88 11.81 7.98 -8.09
C THR A 88 11.86 8.47 -9.53
N ILE A 89 11.07 9.50 -9.84
CA ILE A 89 11.20 10.22 -11.10
C ILE A 89 12.45 11.10 -11.01
N CYS A 90 13.35 10.99 -11.98
CA CYS A 90 14.56 11.81 -11.98
C CYS A 90 14.20 13.30 -12.13
N GLU A 91 15.07 14.16 -11.61
CA GLU A 91 14.82 15.60 -11.52
C GLU A 91 14.48 16.24 -12.88
N ILE A 92 15.13 15.80 -13.96
CA ILE A 92 14.91 16.31 -15.32
C ILE A 92 13.46 16.03 -15.76
N GLU A 93 12.99 14.80 -15.56
CA GLU A 93 11.64 14.40 -15.93
C GLU A 93 10.60 15.05 -15.02
N ALA A 94 10.88 15.16 -13.71
CA ALA A 94 10.01 15.85 -12.78
C ALA A 94 9.81 17.33 -13.18
N LYS A 95 10.90 18.05 -13.48
CA LYS A 95 10.86 19.44 -13.97
C LYS A 95 10.07 19.55 -15.28
N ARG A 96 10.23 18.59 -16.20
CA ARG A 96 9.50 18.55 -17.48
C ARG A 96 7.99 18.39 -17.27
N ILE A 97 7.58 17.51 -16.37
CA ILE A 97 6.16 17.28 -16.02
C ILE A 97 5.57 18.53 -15.38
N VAL A 98 6.22 19.09 -14.35
CA VAL A 98 5.76 20.30 -13.65
C VAL A 98 5.59 21.47 -14.63
N LYS A 99 6.56 21.70 -15.51
CA LYS A 99 6.47 22.75 -16.54
C LYS A 99 5.27 22.54 -17.48
N LYS A 100 4.97 21.30 -17.89
CA LYS A 100 3.81 21.02 -18.75
C LYS A 100 2.49 21.28 -18.03
N ILE A 101 2.38 20.91 -16.76
CA ILE A 101 1.19 21.17 -15.94
C ILE A 101 0.98 22.69 -15.78
N SER A 102 2.03 23.43 -15.42
CA SER A 102 1.94 24.89 -15.22
C SER A 102 1.63 25.68 -16.50
N LEU A 103 2.01 25.15 -17.66
CA LEU A 103 1.67 25.75 -18.95
C LEU A 103 0.19 25.50 -19.33
N ASN A 104 -0.36 24.37 -18.90
CA ASN A 104 -1.76 24.01 -19.14
C ASN A 104 -2.72 24.60 -18.10
N SER A 105 -2.23 25.03 -16.93
CA SER A 105 -3.02 25.67 -15.88
C SER A 105 -3.30 27.17 -16.11
N LYS A 106 -3.33 27.64 -17.38
CA LYS A 106 -3.88 28.96 -17.73
C LYS A 106 -5.41 29.05 -17.56
N LEU A 107 -6.07 27.98 -17.13
CA LEU A 107 -7.38 27.98 -16.50
C LEU A 107 -7.17 27.52 -15.04
N PHE A 108 -7.89 28.12 -14.09
CA PHE A 108 -7.84 27.89 -12.64
C PHE A 108 -6.86 28.80 -11.85
N PHE A 109 -6.92 30.11 -12.11
CA PHE A 109 -7.00 31.14 -11.05
C PHE A 109 -7.95 32.24 -11.51
#